data_AF-A0A0B6ZRA2-F1
#
_entry.id   AF-A0A0B6ZRA2-F1
#
_cell.length_a   1.000
_cell.length_b   1.000
_cell.length_c   1.000
_cell.angle_alpha   90.00
_cell.angle_beta   90.00
_cell.angle_gamma   90.00
#
_symmetry.space_group_name_H-M   'P 1'
#
loop_
_entity.id
_entity.type
_entity.pdbx_description
1 polymer ?
#
loop_
_entity_poly.entity_id
_entity_poly.type
_entity_poly.pdbx_seq_one_letter_code
_entity_poly.pdbx_strand_id
1 'polypeptide(L)'
;KCFYLSRTKSSHVSREDANIMKTLKTTMADMGNLWEDLRRQSRQLENEIDLKLVSFSKLGTTYSSHRDFDSDTAPLLNKSNSEHMFDTMALEISQLLSKLTLINDRMVEYTQNIFSSSPSAALLHTLQRHRDILQDYSHEFQKTTANITAMREREDLLGSVRRDINAYKNSSGLNRRSDMYLKEHEHIRNSERLVDEQINVAIATKENLQSQGKLLTSITHKVNTFANRFPVINSLVQRINIRKRRDSIVLGLVISVCIILLLLYAFH
;
A
#
# COMPACT_ATOMS: atom_id res chain seq x y z
N LYS A 1 10.81 -77.44 22.04
CA LYS A 1 11.54 -76.24 22.55
C LYS A 1 12.12 -75.34 21.44
N CYS A 2 12.60 -75.88 20.30
CA CYS A 2 13.19 -75.04 19.23
C CYS A 2 12.21 -74.14 18.46
N PHE A 3 10.95 -74.54 18.27
CA PHE A 3 9.98 -73.75 17.50
C PHE A 3 9.52 -72.47 18.21
N TYR A 4 9.45 -72.48 19.55
CA TYR A 4 9.08 -71.29 20.33
C TYR A 4 10.19 -70.22 20.34
N LEU A 5 11.46 -70.62 20.37
CA LEU A 5 12.59 -69.68 20.35
C LEU A 5 12.77 -68.97 19.00
N SER A 6 12.49 -69.63 17.87
CA SER A 6 12.56 -68.96 16.55
C SER A 6 11.43 -67.94 16.36
N ARG A 7 10.22 -68.25 16.87
CA ARG A 7 9.07 -67.35 16.75
C ARG A 7 9.23 -66.09 17.60
N THR A 8 9.84 -66.19 18.79
CA THR A 8 10.12 -65.02 19.64
C THR A 8 11.23 -64.14 19.04
N LYS A 9 12.29 -64.72 18.48
CA LYS A 9 13.38 -63.96 17.84
C LYS A 9 12.91 -63.19 16.60
N SER A 10 12.09 -63.81 15.74
CA SER A 10 11.50 -63.15 14.57
C SER A 10 10.53 -62.03 14.94
N SER A 11 9.75 -62.20 16.03
CA SER A 11 8.85 -61.15 16.51
C SER A 11 9.55 -59.94 17.16
N HIS A 12 10.76 -60.14 17.70
CA HIS A 12 11.56 -59.05 18.28
C HIS A 12 12.20 -58.19 17.19
N VAL A 13 12.76 -58.83 16.15
CA VAL A 13 13.35 -58.13 14.98
C VAL A 13 12.30 -57.27 14.27
N SER A 14 11.10 -57.80 14.00
CA SER A 14 10.04 -56.98 13.39
C SER A 14 9.55 -55.82 14.25
N ARG A 15 9.66 -55.90 15.58
CA ARG A 15 9.31 -54.78 16.48
C ARG A 15 10.40 -53.71 16.50
N GLU A 16 11.66 -54.11 16.45
CA GLU A 16 12.80 -53.18 16.34
C GLU A 16 12.78 -52.44 15.00
N ASP A 17 12.55 -53.14 13.89
CA ASP A 17 12.43 -52.53 12.56
C ASP A 17 11.25 -51.56 12.48
N ALA A 18 10.11 -51.90 13.11
CA ALA A 18 8.95 -51.02 13.18
C ALA A 18 9.22 -49.75 14.03
N ASN A 19 9.97 -49.87 15.11
CA ASN A 19 10.35 -48.72 15.95
C ASN A 19 11.35 -47.81 15.22
N ILE A 20 12.35 -48.39 14.53
CA ILE A 20 13.31 -47.63 13.71
C ILE A 20 12.59 -46.87 12.59
N MET A 21 11.65 -47.53 11.89
CA MET A 21 10.83 -46.89 10.86
C MET A 21 9.92 -45.80 11.41
N LYS A 22 9.37 -45.96 12.62
CA LYS A 22 8.55 -44.93 13.28
C LYS A 22 9.41 -43.72 13.66
N THR A 23 10.58 -43.95 14.24
CA THR A 23 11.55 -42.90 14.58
C THR A 23 12.02 -42.14 13.34
N LEU A 24 12.36 -42.85 12.24
CA LEU A 24 12.72 -42.23 10.96
C LEU A 24 11.59 -41.38 10.37
N LYS A 25 10.33 -41.84 10.44
CA LYS A 25 9.20 -41.05 9.96
C LYS A 25 8.97 -39.80 10.81
N THR A 26 9.14 -39.89 12.12
CA THR A 26 9.04 -38.74 13.03
C THR A 26 10.15 -37.73 12.76
N THR A 27 11.41 -38.17 12.60
CA THR A 27 12.52 -37.25 12.29
C THR A 27 12.34 -36.56 10.94
N MET A 28 11.86 -37.27 9.91
CA MET A 28 11.57 -36.67 8.60
C MET A 28 10.43 -35.64 8.67
N ALA A 29 9.40 -35.88 9.50
CA ALA A 29 8.30 -34.94 9.70
C ALA A 29 8.75 -33.67 10.44
N ASP A 30 9.55 -33.82 11.51
CA ASP A 30 10.10 -32.68 12.26
C ASP A 30 11.03 -31.82 11.40
N MET A 31 11.80 -32.45 10.51
CA MET A 31 12.67 -31.76 9.56
C MET A 31 11.83 -30.94 8.54
N GLY A 32 10.75 -31.52 8.01
CA GLY A 32 9.82 -30.81 7.13
C GLY A 32 9.16 -29.59 7.79
N ASN A 33 8.80 -29.70 9.07
CA ASN A 33 8.24 -28.59 9.86
C ASN A 33 9.27 -27.46 10.05
N LEU A 34 10.52 -27.81 10.40
CA LEU A 34 11.61 -26.83 10.57
C LEU A 34 11.85 -26.01 9.29
N TRP A 35 11.79 -26.64 8.12
CA TRP A 35 11.93 -25.95 6.83
C TRP A 35 10.79 -24.99 6.52
N GLU A 36 9.55 -25.38 6.81
CA GLU A 36 8.39 -24.50 6.65
C GLU A 36 8.47 -23.30 7.61
N ASP A 37 8.93 -23.53 8.84
CA ASP A 37 9.13 -22.48 9.85
C ASP A 37 10.22 -21.49 9.44
N LEU A 38 11.35 -21.97 8.91
CA LEU A 38 12.42 -21.10 8.38
C LEU A 38 11.90 -20.24 7.21
N ARG A 39 11.15 -20.83 6.26
CA ARG A 39 10.53 -20.06 5.16
C ARG A 39 9.54 -19.02 5.64
N ARG A 40 8.71 -19.36 6.63
CA ARG A 40 7.77 -18.40 7.23
C ARG A 40 8.51 -17.23 7.87
N GLN A 41 9.57 -17.50 8.63
CA GLN A 41 10.38 -16.45 9.27
C GLN A 41 11.11 -15.58 8.24
N SER A 42 11.67 -16.17 7.17
CA SER A 42 12.31 -15.42 6.08
C SER A 42 11.33 -14.45 5.43
N ARG A 43 10.13 -14.91 5.07
CA ARG A 43 9.10 -14.06 4.47
C ARG A 43 8.64 -12.94 5.41
N GLN A 44 8.59 -13.20 6.72
CA GLN A 44 8.26 -12.17 7.71
C GLN A 44 9.34 -11.09 7.77
N LEU A 45 10.61 -11.48 7.83
CA LEU A 45 11.74 -10.53 7.82
C LEU A 45 11.82 -9.77 6.49
N GLU A 46 11.59 -10.43 5.35
CA GLU A 46 11.56 -9.78 4.03
C GLU A 46 10.51 -8.67 3.98
N ASN A 47 9.29 -8.94 4.46
CA ASN A 47 8.23 -7.92 4.52
C ASN A 47 8.59 -6.76 5.46
N GLU A 48 9.22 -7.05 6.60
CA GLU A 48 9.64 -6.01 7.55
C GLU A 48 10.76 -5.14 6.98
N ILE A 49 11.74 -5.76 6.31
CA ILE A 49 12.83 -5.08 5.61
C ILE A 49 12.25 -4.19 4.52
N ASP A 50 11.35 -4.69 3.67
CA ASP A 50 10.75 -3.92 2.57
C ASP A 50 10.04 -2.66 3.09
N LEU A 51 9.18 -2.80 4.10
CA LEU A 51 8.47 -1.67 4.72
C LEU A 51 9.45 -0.63 5.29
N LYS A 52 10.49 -1.08 5.99
CA LYS A 52 11.50 -0.19 6.57
C LYS A 52 12.33 0.49 5.49
N LEU A 53 12.70 -0.22 4.42
CA LEU A 53 13.51 0.30 3.32
C LEU A 53 12.75 1.36 2.51
N VAL A 54 11.44 1.17 2.30
CA VAL A 54 10.56 2.21 1.73
C VAL A 54 10.51 3.45 2.62
N SER A 55 10.35 3.29 3.94
CA SER A 55 10.33 4.42 4.88
C SER A 55 11.68 5.16 4.95
N PHE A 56 12.78 4.42 4.86
CA PHE A 56 14.14 4.93 4.84
C PHE A 56 14.44 5.71 3.56
N SER A 57 14.03 5.20 2.39
CA SER A 57 14.11 5.91 1.12
C SER A 57 13.29 7.20 1.10
N LYS A 58 12.08 7.18 1.71
CA LYS A 58 11.26 8.38 1.87
C LYS A 58 11.94 9.45 2.75
N LEU A 59 12.65 9.04 3.80
CA LEU A 59 13.41 9.99 4.61
C LEU A 59 14.55 10.63 3.80
N GLY A 60 15.26 9.85 3.00
CA GLY A 60 16.30 10.35 2.11
C GLY A 60 15.82 11.35 1.05
N THR A 61 14.65 11.09 0.46
CA THR A 61 14.03 12.01 -0.52
C THR A 61 13.49 13.28 0.13
N THR A 62 12.92 13.18 1.35
CA THR A 62 12.47 14.36 2.11
C THR A 62 13.64 15.30 2.45
N TYR A 63 14.82 14.73 2.72
CA TYR A 63 16.07 15.49 2.88
C TYR A 63 16.44 16.26 1.59
N SER A 64 16.13 15.71 0.42
CA SER A 64 16.40 16.35 -0.88
C SER A 64 15.41 17.47 -1.20
N SER A 65 14.13 17.32 -0.86
CA SER A 65 13.08 18.31 -1.19
C SER A 65 13.15 19.59 -0.34
N HIS A 66 13.81 19.57 0.81
CA HIS A 66 13.99 20.78 1.63
C HIS A 66 14.99 21.79 1.02
N ARG A 67 15.59 21.48 -0.13
CA ARG A 67 16.47 22.37 -0.90
C ARG A 67 15.76 23.54 -1.58
N ASP A 68 14.52 23.35 -2.01
CA ASP A 68 13.87 24.31 -2.93
C ASP A 68 13.11 25.42 -2.21
N PHE A 69 12.92 25.32 -0.89
CA PHE A 69 12.30 26.37 -0.10
C PHE A 69 13.37 27.08 0.74
N ASP A 70 13.82 28.22 0.21
CA ASP A 70 14.58 29.24 0.91
C ASP A 70 14.02 29.43 2.32
N SER A 71 14.74 28.94 3.32
CA SER A 71 14.36 29.10 4.71
C SER A 71 15.61 29.25 5.53
N ASP A 72 16.03 30.51 5.68
CA ASP A 72 16.79 31.01 6.83
C ASP A 72 16.03 30.82 8.18
N THR A 73 14.99 29.98 8.22
CA THR A 73 14.09 29.76 9.36
C THR A 73 13.77 28.29 9.66
N ALA A 74 14.35 27.30 8.96
CA ALA A 74 14.19 25.90 9.34
C ALA A 74 14.99 25.63 10.64
N PRO A 75 14.35 25.22 11.74
CA PRO A 75 15.02 25.08 13.02
C PRO A 75 16.05 23.97 12.92
N LEU A 76 17.30 24.27 13.27
CA LEU A 76 18.42 23.31 13.36
C LEU A 76 18.07 22.05 14.18
N LEU A 77 17.09 22.17 15.09
CA LEU A 77 16.49 21.08 15.85
C LEU A 77 15.82 20.00 14.98
N ASN A 78 15.20 20.38 13.86
CA ASN A 78 14.61 19.41 12.92
C ASN A 78 15.69 18.63 12.16
N LYS A 79 16.86 19.24 11.91
CA LYS A 79 18.00 18.59 11.26
C LYS A 79 18.57 17.49 12.16
N SER A 80 18.90 17.81 13.41
CA SER A 80 19.45 16.83 14.36
C SER A 80 18.47 15.69 14.66
N ASN A 81 17.17 15.98 14.80
CA ASN A 81 16.16 14.94 14.98
C ASN A 81 16.02 14.04 13.75
N SER A 82 16.04 14.61 12.54
CA SER A 82 15.99 13.83 11.29
C SER A 82 17.25 12.98 11.10
N GLU A 83 18.41 13.47 11.54
CA GLU A 83 19.69 12.77 11.48
C GLU A 83 19.72 11.56 12.42
N HIS A 84 19.35 11.75 13.68
CA HIS A 84 19.25 10.63 14.64
C HIS A 84 18.23 9.57 14.21
N MET A 85 17.10 10.00 13.63
CA MET A 85 16.08 9.08 13.10
C MET A 85 16.60 8.28 11.90
N PHE A 86 17.44 8.90 11.05
CA PHE A 86 18.10 8.23 9.95
C PHE A 86 19.08 7.15 10.44
N ASP A 87 19.98 7.50 11.36
CA ASP A 87 20.97 6.56 11.91
C ASP A 87 20.29 5.38 12.61
N THR A 88 19.21 5.66 13.35
CA THR A 88 18.42 4.63 14.03
C THR A 88 17.78 3.65 13.03
N MET A 89 17.14 4.15 11.97
CA MET A 89 16.55 3.29 10.95
C MET A 89 17.60 2.51 10.15
N ALA A 90 18.76 3.12 9.87
CA ALA A 90 19.87 2.43 9.21
C ALA A 90 20.38 1.24 10.04
N LEU A 91 20.50 1.42 11.36
CA LEU A 91 20.88 0.36 12.29
C LEU A 91 19.82 -0.75 12.35
N GLU A 92 18.53 -0.39 12.43
CA GLU A 92 17.43 -1.35 12.43
C GLU A 92 17.42 -2.22 11.16
N ILE A 93 17.54 -1.60 9.97
CA ILE A 93 17.58 -2.33 8.69
C ILE A 93 18.81 -3.24 8.63
N SER A 94 19.96 -2.77 9.09
CA SER A 94 21.19 -3.58 9.16
C SER A 94 21.04 -4.81 10.06
N GLN A 95 20.35 -4.65 11.20
CA GLN A 95 20.04 -5.76 12.10
C GLN A 95 19.06 -6.76 11.47
N LEU A 96 18.03 -6.28 10.76
CA LEU A 96 17.08 -7.14 10.07
C LEU A 96 17.74 -7.92 8.92
N LEU A 97 18.59 -7.28 8.12
CA LEU A 97 19.39 -7.94 7.08
C LEU A 97 20.32 -9.01 7.67
N SER A 98 20.94 -8.72 8.82
CA SER A 98 21.79 -9.70 9.52
C SER A 98 20.99 -10.92 9.99
N LYS A 99 19.78 -10.71 10.53
CA LYS A 99 18.87 -11.79 10.91
C LYS A 99 18.42 -12.61 9.70
N LEU A 100 18.07 -11.95 8.59
CA LEU A 100 17.67 -12.65 7.36
C LEU A 100 18.82 -13.49 6.78
N THR A 101 20.05 -12.97 6.84
CA THR A 101 21.26 -13.70 6.46
C THR A 101 21.41 -14.97 7.30
N LEU A 102 21.29 -14.86 8.63
CA LEU A 102 21.36 -16.02 9.53
C LEU A 102 20.29 -17.08 9.23
N ILE A 103 19.06 -16.66 8.91
CA ILE A 103 17.99 -17.59 8.54
C ILE A 103 18.30 -18.26 7.20
N ASN A 104 18.84 -17.52 6.23
CA ASN A 104 19.28 -18.08 4.96
C ASN A 104 20.40 -19.12 5.18
N ASP A 105 21.39 -18.83 6.03
CA ASP A 105 22.46 -19.78 6.36
C ASP A 105 21.91 -21.07 7.01
N ARG A 106 20.93 -20.96 7.92
CA ARG A 106 20.23 -22.12 8.49
C ARG A 106 19.44 -22.90 7.44
N MET A 107 18.85 -22.22 6.46
CA MET A 107 18.20 -22.88 5.32
C MET A 107 19.23 -23.63 4.45
N VAL A 108 20.41 -23.05 4.22
CA VAL A 108 21.50 -23.71 3.49
C VAL A 108 21.95 -24.97 4.24
N GLU A 109 22.21 -24.85 5.54
CA GLU A 109 22.59 -25.98 6.41
C GLU A 109 21.53 -27.08 6.40
N TYR A 110 20.24 -26.71 6.45
CA TYR A 110 19.14 -27.65 6.30
C TYR A 110 19.19 -28.39 4.95
N THR A 111 19.43 -27.68 3.84
CA THR A 111 19.56 -28.32 2.52
C THR A 111 20.79 -29.23 2.44
N GLN A 112 21.90 -28.86 3.08
CA GLN A 112 23.14 -29.64 3.12
C GLN A 112 22.99 -30.91 3.97
N ASN A 113 22.27 -30.86 5.09
CA ASN A 113 21.95 -32.05 5.90
C ASN A 113 21.06 -33.05 5.13
N ILE A 114 20.27 -32.57 4.16
CA ILE A 114 19.45 -33.40 3.26
C ILE A 114 20.25 -34.02 2.11
N PHE A 115 21.48 -33.61 1.81
CA PHE A 115 22.26 -34.21 0.70
C PHE A 115 22.51 -35.72 0.83
N SER A 116 22.28 -36.30 2.00
CA SER A 116 22.22 -37.76 2.22
C SER A 116 21.05 -38.44 1.46
N SER A 117 20.04 -37.66 1.04
CA SER A 117 18.84 -38.04 0.30
C SER A 117 18.50 -36.96 -0.73
N SER A 118 19.04 -37.09 -1.95
CA SER A 118 18.82 -36.25 -3.16
C SER A 118 17.90 -35.01 -3.00
N PRO A 119 18.42 -33.77 -3.02
CA PRO A 119 17.62 -32.59 -2.78
C PRO A 119 16.60 -32.33 -3.90
N SER A 120 15.36 -32.02 -3.53
CA SER A 120 14.30 -31.65 -4.49
C SER A 120 14.66 -30.35 -5.20
N ALA A 121 14.54 -30.31 -6.54
CA ALA A 121 14.84 -29.11 -7.34
C ALA A 121 14.06 -27.87 -6.89
N ALA A 122 12.84 -28.05 -6.37
CA ALA A 122 12.02 -26.97 -5.82
C ALA A 122 12.64 -26.34 -4.56
N LEU A 123 13.34 -27.14 -3.74
CA LEU A 123 14.01 -26.69 -2.51
C LEU A 123 15.18 -25.76 -2.85
N LEU A 124 16.03 -26.21 -3.79
CA LEU A 124 17.20 -25.46 -4.26
C LEU A 124 16.79 -24.14 -4.91
N HIS A 125 15.75 -24.15 -5.74
CA HIS A 125 15.23 -22.93 -6.37
C HIS A 125 14.69 -21.93 -5.33
N THR A 126 14.00 -22.41 -4.30
CA THR A 126 13.47 -21.55 -3.23
C THR A 126 14.61 -20.91 -2.42
N LEU A 127 15.65 -21.69 -2.08
CA LEU A 127 16.83 -21.17 -1.40
C LEU A 127 17.56 -20.11 -2.24
N GLN A 128 17.74 -20.38 -3.53
CA GLN A 128 18.36 -19.43 -4.45
C GLN A 128 17.60 -18.10 -4.48
N ARG A 129 16.27 -18.16 -4.59
CA ARG A 129 15.41 -16.98 -4.55
C ARG A 129 15.59 -16.17 -3.26
N HIS A 130 15.65 -16.83 -2.09
CA HIS A 130 15.88 -16.14 -0.82
C HIS A 130 17.26 -15.46 -0.75
N ARG A 131 18.29 -16.03 -1.40
CA ARG A 131 19.61 -15.38 -1.53
C ARG A 131 19.59 -14.18 -2.45
N ASP A 132 18.94 -14.31 -3.61
CA ASP A 132 18.82 -13.22 -4.58
C ASP A 132 18.08 -12.02 -3.95
N ILE A 133 16.96 -12.29 -3.25
CA ILE A 133 16.19 -11.27 -2.52
C ILE A 133 17.02 -10.58 -1.42
N LEU A 134 17.78 -11.36 -0.63
CA LEU A 134 18.67 -10.80 0.40
C LEU A 134 19.70 -9.85 -0.23
N GLN A 135 20.30 -10.26 -1.35
CA GLN A 135 21.29 -9.46 -2.07
C GLN A 135 20.68 -8.17 -2.61
N ASP A 136 19.48 -8.24 -3.20
CA ASP A 136 18.76 -7.08 -3.70
C ASP A 136 18.47 -6.07 -2.58
N TYR A 137 17.98 -6.53 -1.42
CA TYR A 137 17.75 -5.66 -0.27
C TYR A 137 19.03 -5.04 0.27
N SER A 138 20.12 -5.80 0.34
CA SER A 138 21.43 -5.29 0.77
C SER A 138 21.94 -4.19 -0.17
N HIS A 139 21.81 -4.42 -1.48
CA HIS A 139 22.22 -3.45 -2.50
C HIS A 139 21.36 -2.18 -2.45
N GLU A 140 20.05 -2.30 -2.37
CA GLU A 140 19.16 -1.12 -2.27
C GLU A 140 19.38 -0.34 -0.96
N PHE A 141 19.67 -1.03 0.15
CA PHE A 141 20.05 -0.38 1.40
C PHE A 141 21.35 0.42 1.27
N GLN A 142 22.40 -0.18 0.68
CA GLN A 142 23.68 0.49 0.47
C GLN A 142 23.55 1.70 -0.46
N LYS A 143 22.82 1.53 -1.57
CA LYS A 143 22.55 2.61 -2.53
C LYS A 143 21.81 3.78 -1.89
N THR A 144 20.77 3.49 -1.11
CA THR A 144 19.99 4.53 -0.41
C THR A 144 20.86 5.24 0.64
N THR A 145 21.66 4.50 1.39
CA THR A 145 22.61 5.04 2.37
C THR A 145 23.64 5.94 1.71
N ALA A 146 24.29 5.47 0.63
CA ALA A 146 25.31 6.23 -0.10
C ALA A 146 24.74 7.52 -0.70
N ASN A 147 23.53 7.48 -1.27
CA ASN A 147 22.86 8.66 -1.79
C ASN A 147 22.63 9.71 -0.69
N ILE A 148 22.17 9.28 0.49
CA ILE A 148 21.89 10.18 1.62
C ILE A 148 23.19 10.77 2.19
N THR A 149 24.23 9.94 2.36
CA THR A 149 25.55 10.42 2.79
C THR A 149 26.13 11.44 1.82
N ALA A 150 26.07 11.18 0.51
CA ALA A 150 26.54 12.14 -0.49
C ALA A 150 25.77 13.48 -0.45
N MET A 151 24.47 13.44 -0.15
CA MET A 151 23.69 14.66 0.04
C MET A 151 24.10 15.41 1.31
N ARG A 152 24.35 14.70 2.41
CA ARG A 152 24.82 15.25 3.68
C ARG A 152 26.18 15.93 3.53
N GLU A 153 27.16 15.24 2.93
CA GLU A 153 28.49 15.79 2.69
C GLU A 153 28.42 17.07 1.84
N ARG A 154 27.57 17.07 0.81
CA ARG A 154 27.33 18.26 -0.01
C ARG A 154 26.70 19.40 0.79
N GLU A 155 25.81 19.11 1.72
CA GLU A 155 25.22 20.12 2.60
C GLU A 155 26.26 20.72 3.57
N ASP A 156 27.10 19.89 4.17
CA ASP A 156 28.15 20.36 5.09
C ASP A 156 29.14 21.29 4.38
N LEU A 157 29.49 20.98 3.13
CA LEU A 157 30.30 21.84 2.27
C LEU A 157 29.60 23.17 1.93
N LEU A 158 28.34 23.13 1.48
CA LEU A 158 27.57 24.34 1.12
C LEU A 158 27.23 25.20 2.33
N GLY A 159 26.98 24.59 3.49
CA GLY A 159 26.73 25.27 4.75
C GLY A 159 27.95 26.06 5.21
N SER A 160 29.17 25.54 5.01
CA SER A 160 30.40 26.29 5.27
C SER A 160 30.53 27.50 4.35
N VAL A 161 30.39 27.30 3.04
CA VAL A 161 30.50 28.38 2.06
C VAL A 161 29.44 29.47 2.29
N ARG A 162 28.21 29.11 2.64
CA ARG A 162 27.14 30.09 2.92
C ARG A 162 27.43 30.89 4.19
N ARG A 163 28.00 30.29 5.23
CA ARG A 163 28.45 31.01 6.43
C ARG A 163 29.57 32.00 6.09
N ASP A 164 30.53 31.60 5.27
CA ASP A 164 31.65 32.45 4.87
C ASP A 164 31.20 33.61 3.98
N ILE A 165 30.30 33.35 3.02
CA ILE A 165 29.69 34.38 2.17
C ILE A 165 28.87 35.36 3.00
N ASN A 166 28.05 34.87 3.94
CA ASN A 166 27.28 35.75 4.82
C ASN A 166 28.20 36.60 5.71
N ALA A 167 29.28 36.03 6.25
CA ALA A 167 30.26 36.76 7.03
C ALA A 167 30.95 37.88 6.20
N TYR A 168 31.30 37.59 4.95
CA TYR A 168 31.88 38.57 4.02
C TYR A 168 30.87 39.64 3.59
N LYS A 169 29.62 39.25 3.29
CA LYS A 169 28.56 40.19 2.94
C LYS A 169 28.24 41.15 4.10
N ASN A 170 28.21 40.63 5.33
CA ASN A 170 27.88 41.41 6.53
C ASN A 170 29.02 42.32 6.99
N SER A 171 30.28 42.06 6.59
CA SER A 171 31.42 42.96 6.84
C SER A 171 31.47 44.15 5.87
N SER A 172 30.88 44.01 4.67
CA SER A 172 30.81 45.09 3.67
C SER A 172 29.53 45.96 3.79
N GLY A 173 29.48 46.80 4.83
CA GLY A 173 28.30 47.61 5.18
C GLY A 173 27.71 48.51 4.06
N LEU A 174 28.50 48.85 3.03
CA LEU A 174 28.02 49.66 1.88
C LEU A 174 27.15 48.86 0.89
N ASN A 175 27.37 47.55 0.72
CA ASN A 175 26.64 46.71 -0.24
C ASN A 175 25.26 46.27 0.27
N ARG A 176 25.08 46.23 1.59
CA ARG A 176 23.82 45.77 2.22
C ARG A 176 22.62 46.61 1.81
N ARG A 177 22.80 47.92 1.66
CA ARG A 177 21.73 48.85 1.26
C ARG A 177 21.40 48.72 -0.23
N SER A 178 22.42 48.62 -1.09
CA SER A 178 22.23 48.45 -2.54
C SER A 178 21.59 47.10 -2.89
N ASP A 179 22.04 46.00 -2.27
CA ASP A 179 21.48 44.66 -2.49
C ASP A 179 20.04 44.54 -2.00
N MET A 180 19.71 45.20 -0.88
CA MET A 180 18.35 45.22 -0.36
C MET A 180 17.39 45.88 -1.35
N TYR A 181 17.77 47.02 -1.94
CA TYR A 181 16.96 47.70 -2.96
C TYR A 181 16.83 46.89 -4.24
N LEU A 182 17.91 46.21 -4.68
CA LEU A 182 17.84 45.35 -5.86
C LEU A 182 16.88 44.17 -5.65
N LYS A 183 16.97 43.52 -4.49
CA LYS A 183 16.09 42.41 -4.11
C LYS A 183 14.63 42.86 -4.00
N GLU A 184 14.37 44.04 -3.43
CA GLU A 184 13.04 44.64 -3.36
C GLU A 184 12.47 44.91 -4.77
N HIS A 185 13.28 45.44 -5.68
CA HIS A 185 12.87 45.68 -7.06
C HIS A 185 12.51 44.38 -7.81
N GLU A 186 13.27 43.30 -7.56
CA GLU A 186 12.94 41.97 -8.11
C GLU A 186 11.63 41.43 -7.53
N HIS A 187 11.40 41.57 -6.22
CA HIS A 187 10.14 41.17 -5.58
C HIS A 187 8.94 41.94 -6.12
N ILE A 188 9.07 43.25 -6.36
CA ILE A 188 8.01 44.08 -6.95
C ILE A 188 7.66 43.57 -8.35
N ARG A 189 8.66 43.33 -9.19
CA ARG A 189 8.46 42.81 -10.56
C ARG A 189 7.82 41.43 -10.57
N ASN A 190 8.18 40.56 -9.62
CA ASN A 190 7.57 39.24 -9.51
C ASN A 190 6.12 39.32 -9.01
N SER A 191 5.83 40.24 -8.09
CA SER A 191 4.48 40.53 -7.61
C SER A 191 3.57 41.06 -8.73
N GLU A 192 4.09 41.96 -9.58
CA GLU A 192 3.38 42.49 -10.75
C GLU A 192 2.93 41.37 -11.70
N ARG A 193 3.82 40.42 -12.02
CA ARG A 193 3.47 39.26 -12.85
C ARG A 193 2.41 38.36 -12.22
N LEU A 194 2.49 38.12 -10.91
CA LEU A 194 1.50 37.32 -10.19
C LEU A 194 0.12 37.98 -10.20
N VAL A 195 0.08 39.31 -10.05
CA VAL A 195 -1.16 40.09 -10.13
C VAL A 195 -1.78 39.99 -11.52
N ASP A 196 -0.98 40.11 -12.59
CA ASP A 196 -1.47 39.94 -13.96
C ASP A 196 -2.05 38.54 -14.21
N GLU A 197 -1.42 37.50 -13.67
CA GLU A 197 -1.92 36.13 -13.76
C GLU A 197 -3.25 35.96 -13.00
N GLN A 198 -3.35 36.48 -11.78
CA GLN A 198 -4.58 36.44 -11.00
C GLN A 198 -5.72 37.22 -11.67
N ILE A 199 -5.43 38.35 -12.32
CA ILE A 199 -6.41 39.11 -13.10
C ILE A 199 -6.92 38.25 -14.27
N ASN A 200 -6.03 37.59 -15.00
CA ASN A 200 -6.41 36.72 -16.11
C ASN A 200 -7.28 35.53 -15.67
N VAL A 201 -6.91 34.86 -14.57
CA VAL A 201 -7.69 33.76 -14.00
C VAL A 201 -9.06 34.23 -13.51
N ALA A 202 -9.14 35.42 -12.89
CA ALA A 202 -10.39 36.01 -12.43
C ALA A 202 -11.33 36.35 -13.60
N ILE A 203 -10.79 36.91 -14.70
CA ILE A 203 -11.57 37.20 -15.92
C ILE A 203 -12.11 35.91 -16.53
N ALA A 204 -11.25 34.89 -16.70
CA ALA A 204 -11.67 33.59 -17.25
C ALA A 204 -12.72 32.90 -16.37
N THR A 205 -12.59 32.98 -15.04
CA THR A 205 -13.56 32.41 -14.10
C THR A 205 -14.89 33.14 -14.16
N LYS A 206 -14.87 34.48 -14.27
CA LYS A 206 -16.09 35.28 -14.46
C LYS A 206 -16.82 34.89 -15.75
N GLU A 207 -16.11 34.72 -16.86
CA GLU A 207 -16.70 34.30 -18.13
C GLU A 207 -17.30 32.88 -18.03
N ASN A 208 -16.57 31.95 -17.42
CA ASN A 208 -17.05 30.59 -17.18
C ASN A 208 -18.31 30.56 -16.31
N LEU A 209 -18.35 31.31 -15.20
CA LEU A 209 -19.56 31.42 -14.35
C LEU A 209 -20.73 32.04 -15.09
N GLN A 210 -20.50 33.07 -15.93
CA GLN A 210 -21.55 33.66 -16.75
C GLN A 210 -22.10 32.67 -17.79
N SER A 211 -21.24 31.85 -18.40
CA SER A 211 -21.66 30.78 -19.32
C SER A 211 -22.46 29.67 -18.61
N GLN A 212 -22.02 29.26 -17.41
CA GLN A 212 -22.72 28.28 -16.57
C GLN A 212 -24.07 28.78 -16.10
N GLY A 213 -24.20 30.07 -15.75
CA GLY A 213 -25.47 30.70 -15.44
C GLY A 213 -26.49 30.55 -16.58
N LYS A 214 -26.05 30.80 -17.82
CA LYS A 214 -26.91 30.61 -19.02
C LYS A 214 -27.30 29.14 -19.23
N LEU A 215 -26.40 28.19 -18.95
CA LEU A 215 -26.70 26.76 -19.01
C LEU A 215 -27.72 26.32 -17.95
N LEU A 216 -27.58 26.80 -16.71
CA LEU A 216 -28.53 26.50 -15.62
C LEU A 216 -29.93 27.07 -15.90
N THR A 217 -30.01 28.29 -16.46
CA THR A 217 -31.29 28.85 -16.93
C THR A 217 -31.90 27.96 -18.01
N SER A 218 -31.08 27.49 -18.97
CA SER A 218 -31.53 26.59 -20.05
C SER A 218 -32.00 25.23 -19.53
N ILE A 219 -31.31 24.65 -18.54
CA ILE A 219 -31.71 23.39 -17.89
C ILE A 219 -33.00 23.60 -17.11
N THR A 220 -33.12 24.68 -16.33
CA THR A 220 -34.34 25.02 -15.60
C THR A 220 -35.55 25.12 -16.55
N HIS A 221 -35.39 25.75 -17.71
CA HIS A 221 -36.44 25.81 -18.74
C HIS A 221 -36.81 24.41 -19.28
N LYS A 222 -35.83 23.55 -19.56
CA LYS A 222 -36.08 22.18 -20.03
C LYS A 222 -36.77 21.33 -18.96
N VAL A 223 -36.31 21.41 -17.70
CA VAL A 223 -36.91 20.71 -16.56
C VAL A 223 -38.36 21.16 -16.35
N ASN A 224 -38.64 22.46 -16.42
CA ASN A 224 -40.01 22.97 -16.33
C ASN A 224 -40.88 22.45 -17.50
N THR A 225 -40.32 22.38 -18.71
CA THR A 225 -41.00 21.79 -19.87
C THR A 225 -41.31 20.29 -19.68
N PHE A 226 -40.39 19.53 -19.06
CA PHE A 226 -40.62 18.12 -18.72
C PHE A 226 -41.61 17.92 -17.57
N ALA A 227 -41.56 18.78 -16.55
CA ALA A 227 -42.52 18.80 -15.43
C ALA A 227 -43.96 18.93 -15.95
N ASN A 228 -44.17 19.80 -16.96
CA ASN A 228 -45.47 19.98 -17.60
C ASN A 228 -45.94 18.76 -18.44
N ARG A 229 -45.08 17.77 -18.73
CA ARG A 229 -45.44 16.52 -19.45
C ARG A 229 -45.62 15.29 -18.55
N PHE A 230 -45.17 15.33 -17.29
CA PHE A 230 -45.39 14.24 -16.34
C PHE A 230 -46.86 13.87 -16.04
N PRO A 231 -47.87 14.76 -16.04
CA PRO A 231 -49.27 14.35 -15.79
C PRO A 231 -49.84 13.41 -16.87
N VAL A 232 -49.28 13.39 -18.09
CA VAL A 232 -49.73 12.49 -19.17
C VAL A 232 -49.37 11.03 -18.85
N ILE A 233 -48.23 10.77 -18.21
CA ILE A 233 -47.76 9.42 -17.86
C ILE A 233 -48.64 8.80 -16.76
N ASN A 234 -49.16 9.61 -15.82
CA ASN A 234 -50.06 9.12 -14.78
C ASN A 234 -51.41 8.62 -15.36
N SER A 235 -51.89 9.24 -16.45
CA SER A 235 -53.11 8.80 -17.14
C SER A 235 -52.95 7.44 -17.85
N LEU A 236 -51.74 7.11 -18.30
CA LEU A 236 -51.40 5.81 -18.91
C LEU A 236 -51.31 4.71 -17.84
N VAL A 237 -50.70 5.02 -16.69
CA VAL A 237 -50.61 4.09 -15.56
C VAL A 237 -52.00 3.78 -14.97
N GLN A 238 -52.89 4.78 -14.86
CA GLN A 238 -54.27 4.56 -14.42
C GLN A 238 -55.09 3.65 -15.36
N ARG A 239 -54.94 3.81 -16.68
CA ARG A 239 -55.68 2.99 -17.65
C ARG A 239 -55.30 1.50 -17.60
N ILE A 240 -54.04 1.19 -17.29
CA ILE A 240 -53.55 -0.20 -17.16
C ILE A 240 -54.14 -0.90 -15.93
N ASN A 241 -54.29 -0.20 -14.81
CA ASN A 241 -54.73 -0.81 -13.55
C ASN A 241 -56.24 -1.14 -13.53
N ILE A 242 -57.04 -0.44 -14.33
CA ILE A 242 -58.50 -0.66 -14.41
C ILE A 242 -58.85 -1.99 -15.09
N ARG A 243 -58.08 -2.44 -16.08
CA ARG A 243 -58.36 -3.69 -16.80
C ARG A 243 -58.13 -4.92 -15.91
N LYS A 244 -57.09 -4.90 -15.06
CA LYS A 244 -56.74 -5.99 -14.13
C LYS A 244 -57.74 -6.15 -12.97
N ARG A 245 -58.38 -5.06 -12.53
CA ARG A 245 -59.43 -5.13 -11.48
C ARG A 245 -60.72 -5.79 -11.98
N ARG A 246 -61.10 -5.60 -13.25
CA ARG A 246 -62.34 -6.17 -13.80
C ARG A 246 -62.31 -7.70 -13.81
N ASP A 247 -61.21 -8.29 -14.28
CA ASP A 247 -61.08 -9.75 -14.36
C ASP A 247 -61.10 -10.39 -12.97
N SER A 248 -60.46 -9.75 -11.99
CA SER A 248 -60.43 -10.23 -10.60
C SER A 248 -61.81 -10.18 -9.92
N ILE A 249 -62.64 -9.19 -10.25
CA ILE A 249 -64.02 -9.08 -9.73
C ILE A 249 -64.90 -10.18 -10.31
N VAL A 250 -64.83 -10.42 -11.63
CA VAL A 250 -65.62 -11.47 -12.30
C VAL A 250 -65.27 -12.84 -11.73
N LEU A 251 -63.98 -13.12 -11.57
CA LEU A 251 -63.49 -14.41 -11.06
C LEU A 251 -63.93 -14.66 -9.60
N GLY A 252 -63.91 -13.63 -8.75
CA GLY A 252 -64.42 -13.73 -7.38
C GLY A 252 -65.94 -13.99 -7.30
N LEU A 253 -66.72 -13.36 -8.19
CA LEU A 253 -68.18 -13.53 -8.23
C LEU A 253 -68.58 -14.96 -8.61
N VAL A 254 -67.90 -15.55 -9.60
CA VAL A 254 -68.14 -16.93 -10.03
C VAL A 254 -67.85 -17.92 -8.89
N ILE A 255 -66.72 -17.75 -8.19
CA ILE A 255 -66.36 -18.60 -7.05
C ILE A 255 -67.42 -18.51 -5.95
N SER A 256 -67.87 -17.30 -5.62
CA SER A 256 -68.90 -17.08 -4.59
C SER A 256 -70.22 -17.78 -4.94
N VAL A 257 -70.67 -17.70 -6.21
CA VAL A 257 -71.91 -18.34 -6.65
C VAL A 257 -71.80 -19.87 -6.61
N CYS A 258 -70.67 -20.43 -7.05
CA CYS A 258 -70.42 -21.88 -6.96
C CYS A 258 -70.46 -22.40 -5.52
N ILE A 259 -69.87 -21.66 -4.57
CA ILE A 259 -69.89 -22.05 -3.14
C ILE A 259 -71.31 -22.01 -2.58
N ILE A 260 -72.10 -20.98 -2.90
CA ILE A 260 -73.49 -20.87 -2.44
C ILE A 260 -74.35 -22.02 -2.98
N LEU A 261 -74.21 -22.37 -4.27
CA LEU A 261 -74.94 -23.50 -4.87
C LEU A 261 -74.57 -24.84 -4.22
N LEU A 262 -73.29 -25.07 -3.93
CA LEU A 262 -72.85 -26.29 -3.23
C LEU A 262 -73.42 -26.38 -1.82
N LEU A 263 -73.47 -25.26 -1.07
CA LEU A 263 -74.07 -25.24 0.25
C LEU A 263 -75.58 -25.51 0.20
N LEU A 264 -76.29 -24.94 -0.77
CA LEU A 264 -77.72 -25.18 -0.95
C LEU A 264 -78.02 -26.65 -1.27
N TYR A 265 -77.20 -27.27 -2.13
CA TYR A 265 -77.32 -28.70 -2.45
C TYR A 265 -76.97 -29.60 -1.27
N ALA A 266 -76.02 -29.21 -0.42
CA ALA A 266 -75.64 -30.01 0.75
C ALA A 266 -76.68 -29.96 1.88
N PHE A 267 -77.46 -28.88 1.96
CA PHE A 267 -78.50 -28.68 2.99
C PHE A 267 -79.92 -29.09 2.56
N HIS A 268 -80.12 -29.45 1.28
CA HIS A 268 -81.39 -29.92 0.73
C HIS A 268 -81.28 -31.40 0.32
#